data_AF-A0AB73BDZ8-F1
#
_entry.id   AF-A0AB73BDZ8-F1
#
_cell.length_a   1.000
_cell.length_b   1.000
_cell.length_c   1.000
_cell.angle_alpha   90.00
_cell.angle_beta   90.00
_cell.angle_gamma   90.00
#
_symmetry.space_group_name_H-M   'P 1'
#
loop_
_entity.id
_entity.type
_entity.pdbx_description
1 polymer ?
#
loop_
_entity_poly.entity_id
_entity_poly.type
_entity_poly.pdbx_seq_one_letter_code
_entity_poly.pdbx_strand_id
1 'polypeptide(L)'
;MKSFFGLVFIIIAGFLVNKYVLSSKAYDGVTKVTDIISSYPINVYDFKKTMTDYAYHLCYKNESVLSNHNISISECVDNHDQRKQDCDKKVFRLAPLNLETKEDALDYSRQYTQCTLPYKYILG
;
A
#
# COMPACT_ATOMS: atom_id res chain seq x y z
N MET A 1 -17.89 -19.57 -34.85
CA MET A 1 -17.49 -18.36 -34.10
C MET A 1 -18.33 -18.22 -32.83
N LYS A 2 -18.09 -19.05 -31.81
CA LYS A 2 -18.87 -18.98 -30.55
C LYS A 2 -18.01 -19.16 -29.28
N SER A 3 -16.82 -19.76 -29.40
CA SER A 3 -15.91 -19.98 -28.26
C SER A 3 -14.92 -18.84 -27.97
N PHE A 4 -14.77 -17.84 -28.84
CA PHE A 4 -13.84 -16.72 -28.59
C PHE A 4 -14.38 -15.69 -27.58
N PHE A 5 -15.71 -15.53 -27.50
CA PHE A 5 -16.31 -14.58 -26.56
C PHE A 5 -16.25 -15.06 -25.09
N GLY A 6 -16.27 -16.39 -24.85
CA GLY A 6 -16.17 -16.94 -23.49
C GLY A 6 -14.82 -16.70 -22.82
N LEU A 7 -13.72 -16.78 -23.59
CA LEU A 7 -12.36 -16.54 -23.07
C LEU A 7 -12.14 -15.07 -22.69
N VAL A 8 -12.67 -14.12 -23.45
CA VAL A 8 -12.58 -12.69 -23.14
C VAL A 8 -13.34 -12.36 -21.85
N PHE A 9 -14.52 -12.97 -21.64
CA PHE A 9 -15.28 -12.81 -20.40
C PHE A 9 -14.54 -13.34 -19.16
N ILE A 10 -13.79 -14.44 -19.26
CA ILE A 10 -13.00 -14.99 -18.15
C ILE A 10 -11.84 -14.05 -17.79
N ILE A 11 -11.19 -13.43 -18.77
CA ILE A 11 -10.08 -12.49 -18.52
C ILE A 11 -10.59 -11.20 -17.87
N ILE A 12 -11.73 -10.66 -18.33
CA ILE A 12 -12.35 -9.46 -17.74
C ILE A 12 -12.87 -9.77 -16.32
N ALA A 13 -13.49 -10.93 -16.12
CA ALA A 13 -13.91 -11.37 -14.79
C ALA A 13 -12.71 -11.57 -13.85
N GLY A 14 -11.60 -12.14 -14.34
CA GLY A 14 -10.36 -12.27 -13.57
C GLY A 14 -9.76 -10.92 -13.14
N PHE A 15 -9.76 -9.92 -14.04
CA PHE A 15 -9.32 -8.55 -13.70
C PHE A 15 -10.25 -7.87 -12.70
N LEU A 16 -11.57 -8.05 -12.85
CA LEU A 16 -12.56 -7.48 -11.93
C LEU A 16 -12.51 -8.15 -10.56
N VAL A 17 -12.34 -9.47 -10.49
CA VAL A 17 -12.19 -10.21 -9.24
C VAL A 17 -10.85 -9.88 -8.58
N ASN A 18 -9.77 -9.64 -9.32
CA ASN A 18 -8.52 -9.15 -8.72
C ASN A 18 -8.72 -7.76 -8.09
N LYS A 19 -9.40 -6.84 -8.79
CA LYS A 19 -9.79 -5.54 -8.23
C LYS A 19 -10.73 -5.72 -7.02
N TYR A 20 -11.68 -6.64 -7.06
CA TYR A 20 -12.66 -6.88 -5.98
C TYR A 20 -12.10 -7.67 -4.80
N VAL A 21 -11.09 -8.53 -4.97
CA VAL A 21 -10.45 -9.28 -3.88
C VAL A 21 -9.41 -8.39 -3.20
N LEU A 22 -8.71 -7.53 -3.95
CA LEU A 22 -7.95 -6.43 -3.36
C LEU A 22 -8.86 -5.38 -2.69
N SER A 23 -10.01 -5.07 -3.30
CA SER A 23 -10.96 -4.07 -2.78
C SER A 23 -11.88 -4.60 -1.68
N SER A 24 -12.18 -5.89 -1.59
CA SER A 24 -12.96 -6.47 -0.48
C SER A 24 -12.09 -6.77 0.73
N LYS A 25 -10.77 -6.89 0.52
CA LYS A 25 -9.77 -6.66 1.57
C LYS A 25 -9.44 -5.18 1.78
N ALA A 26 -10.05 -4.25 1.02
CA ALA A 26 -9.91 -2.83 1.31
C ALA A 26 -10.81 -2.50 2.50
N TYR A 27 -10.18 -2.66 3.65
CA TYR A 27 -10.52 -2.07 4.93
C TYR A 27 -11.29 -0.76 4.78
N ASP A 28 -12.44 -0.75 5.45
CA ASP A 28 -13.45 0.29 5.47
C ASP A 28 -12.85 1.66 5.85
N GLY A 29 -12.91 2.62 4.93
CA GLY A 29 -12.89 4.09 5.13
C GLY A 29 -11.71 4.77 5.81
N VAL A 30 -11.14 4.21 6.86
CA VAL A 30 -10.32 4.91 7.87
C VAL A 30 -9.07 4.12 8.23
N THR A 31 -8.60 3.17 7.40
CA THR A 31 -7.46 2.33 7.76
C THR A 31 -6.18 3.15 7.91
N LYS A 32 -5.90 3.60 9.12
CA LYS A 32 -4.57 4.06 9.52
C LYS A 32 -3.72 2.81 9.65
N VAL A 33 -2.40 2.93 9.51
CA VAL A 33 -1.50 1.79 9.76
C VAL A 33 -1.76 1.13 11.13
N THR A 34 -2.28 1.91 12.09
CA THR A 34 -2.63 1.48 13.45
C THR A 34 -3.88 0.62 13.54
N ASP A 35 -4.72 0.58 12.51
CA ASP A 35 -5.86 -0.33 12.46
C ASP A 35 -5.45 -1.72 11.95
N ILE A 36 -4.32 -1.77 11.23
CA ILE A 36 -3.65 -3.01 10.81
C ILE A 36 -2.81 -3.59 11.95
N ILE A 37 -2.42 -2.73 12.90
CA ILE A 37 -1.46 -3.04 13.97
C ILE A 37 -2.13 -2.79 15.33
N SER A 38 -2.78 -3.83 15.85
CA SER A 38 -3.54 -3.79 17.10
C SER A 38 -2.83 -4.39 18.32
N SER A 39 -1.62 -4.95 18.14
CA SER A 39 -0.85 -5.59 19.19
C SER A 39 0.61 -5.16 19.16
N TYR A 40 1.15 -4.81 20.34
CA TYR A 40 2.55 -4.43 20.56
C TYR A 40 3.18 -5.42 21.55
N PRO A 41 4.49 -5.70 21.44
CA PRO A 41 5.45 -5.14 20.48
C PRO A 41 5.34 -5.78 19.08
N ILE A 42 5.73 -5.03 18.04
CA ILE A 42 5.65 -5.49 16.64
C ILE A 42 7.05 -5.70 16.11
N ASN A 43 7.30 -6.87 15.53
CA ASN A 43 8.56 -7.13 14.86
C ASN A 43 8.74 -6.20 13.64
N VAL A 44 9.90 -5.52 13.53
CA VAL A 44 10.15 -4.57 12.43
C VAL A 44 10.17 -5.25 11.05
N TYR A 45 10.50 -6.53 10.96
CA TYR A 45 10.39 -7.28 9.71
C TYR A 45 8.94 -7.40 9.24
N ASP A 46 8.02 -7.78 10.14
CA ASP A 46 6.60 -7.88 9.84
C ASP A 46 6.01 -6.50 9.54
N PHE A 47 6.44 -5.49 10.30
CA PHE A 47 6.06 -4.10 10.09
C PHE A 47 6.41 -3.59 8.68
N LYS A 48 7.62 -3.90 8.17
CA LYS A 48 8.04 -3.52 6.80
C LYS A 48 7.11 -4.11 5.74
N LYS A 49 6.73 -5.38 5.92
CA LYS A 49 5.81 -6.06 5.00
C LYS A 49 4.44 -5.38 5.05
N THR A 50 3.91 -5.10 6.24
CA THR A 50 2.68 -4.34 6.42
C THR A 50 2.75 -2.97 5.76
N MET A 51 3.86 -2.25 5.89
CA MET A 51 4.04 -0.93 5.28
C MET A 51 4.10 -0.97 3.75
N THR A 52 4.69 -2.02 3.19
CA THR A 52 4.71 -2.27 1.75
C THR A 52 3.28 -2.46 1.22
N ASP A 53 2.50 -3.33 1.89
CA ASP A 53 1.10 -3.59 1.54
C ASP A 53 0.23 -2.34 1.72
N TYR A 54 0.48 -1.57 2.78
CA TYR A 54 -0.21 -0.32 3.06
C TYR A 54 0.07 0.75 1.99
N ALA A 55 1.31 0.86 1.50
CA ALA A 55 1.63 1.80 0.42
C ALA A 55 0.91 1.45 -0.90
N TYR A 56 0.82 0.16 -1.24
CA TYR A 56 -0.01 -0.27 -2.38
C TYR A 56 -1.49 0.11 -2.16
N HIS A 57 -2.02 -0.17 -0.96
CA HIS A 57 -3.38 0.21 -0.60
C HIS A 57 -3.63 1.72 -0.79
N LEU A 58 -2.68 2.57 -0.38
CA LEU A 58 -2.79 4.03 -0.55
C LEU A 58 -2.86 4.45 -2.02
N CYS A 59 -2.08 3.82 -2.91
CA CYS A 59 -2.16 4.07 -4.36
C CYS A 59 -3.55 3.75 -4.92
N TYR A 60 -4.15 2.63 -4.54
CA TYR A 60 -5.49 2.24 -5.01
C TYR A 60 -6.59 3.10 -4.37
N LYS A 61 -6.50 3.37 -3.07
CA LYS A 61 -7.49 4.16 -2.31
C LYS A 61 -7.58 5.59 -2.84
N ASN A 62 -6.46 6.17 -3.26
CA ASN A 62 -6.38 7.55 -3.73
C ASN A 62 -6.45 7.67 -5.26
N GLU A 63 -6.98 6.67 -5.99
CA GLU A 63 -7.09 6.67 -7.46
C GLU A 63 -7.67 7.98 -8.02
N SER A 64 -8.77 8.46 -7.44
CA SER A 64 -9.44 9.70 -7.88
C SER A 64 -8.58 10.94 -7.66
N VAL A 65 -7.90 11.03 -6.51
CA VAL A 65 -7.01 12.14 -6.17
C VAL A 65 -5.78 12.12 -7.08
N LEU A 66 -5.16 10.97 -7.26
CA LEU A 66 -4.00 10.79 -8.15
C LEU A 66 -4.35 11.14 -9.59
N SER A 67 -5.51 10.68 -10.08
CA SER A 67 -5.99 10.98 -11.43
C SER A 67 -6.22 12.48 -11.66
N ASN A 68 -6.73 13.21 -10.66
CA ASN A 68 -6.86 14.67 -10.72
C ASN A 68 -5.51 15.39 -10.86
N HIS A 69 -4.41 14.72 -10.52
CA HIS A 69 -3.04 15.21 -10.67
C HIS A 69 -2.28 14.55 -11.83
N ASN A 70 -2.99 13.87 -12.75
CA ASN A 70 -2.43 13.13 -13.90
C ASN A 70 -1.45 12.00 -13.52
N ILE A 71 -1.59 11.44 -12.32
CA ILE A 71 -0.79 10.30 -11.87
C ILE A 71 -1.68 9.06 -11.97
N SER A 72 -1.22 8.05 -12.73
CA SER A 72 -1.94 6.77 -12.79
C SER A 72 -1.65 5.92 -11.53
N ILE A 73 -2.54 4.97 -11.21
CA ILE A 73 -2.24 3.99 -10.16
C ILE A 73 -0.95 3.22 -10.47
N SER A 74 -0.74 2.84 -11.75
CA SER A 74 0.48 2.13 -12.16
C SER A 74 1.72 2.94 -11.82
N GLU A 75 1.71 4.23 -12.14
CA GLU A 75 2.82 5.13 -11.83
C GLU A 75 3.06 5.26 -10.31
N CYS A 76 2.00 5.29 -9.50
CA CYS A 76 2.13 5.28 -8.04
C CYS A 76 2.78 3.98 -7.52
N VAL A 77 2.33 2.84 -8.03
CA VAL A 77 2.86 1.51 -7.68
C VAL A 77 4.31 1.36 -8.14
N ASP A 78 4.61 1.76 -9.37
CA ASP A 78 5.96 1.69 -9.95
C ASP A 78 6.94 2.57 -9.17
N ASN A 79 6.52 3.76 -8.75
CA ASN A 79 7.34 4.63 -7.89
C ASN A 79 7.61 4.00 -6.52
N HIS A 80 6.60 3.39 -5.89
CA HIS A 80 6.79 2.66 -4.65
C HIS A 80 7.77 1.49 -4.83
N ASP A 81 7.61 0.69 -5.90
CA ASP A 81 8.46 -0.47 -6.18
C ASP A 81 9.92 -0.12 -6.46
N GLN A 82 10.17 1.01 -7.12
CA GLN A 82 11.52 1.51 -7.35
C GLN A 82 12.18 2.01 -6.07
N ARG A 83 11.40 2.55 -5.12
CA ARG A 83 11.93 3.23 -3.93
C ARG A 83 11.95 2.37 -2.68
N LYS A 84 11.15 1.31 -2.59
CA LYS A 84 10.95 0.52 -1.36
C LYS A 84 12.25 0.03 -0.73
N GLN A 85 13.20 -0.48 -1.52
CA GLN A 85 14.46 -1.00 -1.00
C GLN A 85 15.36 0.09 -0.39
N ASP A 86 15.39 1.26 -1.02
CA ASP A 86 16.19 2.40 -0.52
C ASP A 86 15.52 3.05 0.69
N CYS A 87 14.19 3.13 0.68
CA CYS A 87 13.42 3.62 1.82
C CYS A 87 13.49 2.66 3.01
N ASP A 88 13.51 1.35 2.79
CA ASP A 88 13.70 0.35 3.83
C ASP A 88 15.03 0.56 4.56
N LYS A 89 16.10 0.77 3.79
CA LYS A 89 17.43 1.07 4.34
C LYS A 89 17.42 2.44 5.03
N LYS A 90 16.82 3.46 4.42
CA LYS A 90 16.86 4.82 4.97
C LYS A 90 16.10 4.93 6.29
N VAL A 91 14.91 4.35 6.35
CA VAL A 91 13.97 4.50 7.47
C VAL A 91 14.29 3.49 8.58
N PHE A 92 14.58 2.23 8.23
CA PHE A 92 14.71 1.17 9.23
C PHE A 92 16.16 0.76 9.57
N ARG A 93 17.19 1.46 9.06
CA ARG A 93 18.60 1.09 9.36
C ARG A 93 18.93 1.11 10.85
N LEU A 94 18.33 2.05 11.59
CA LEU A 94 18.55 2.21 13.03
C LEU A 94 17.30 1.89 13.85
N ALA A 95 16.30 1.26 13.24
CA ALA A 95 15.09 0.88 13.95
C ALA A 95 15.40 -0.24 14.97
N PRO A 96 14.73 -0.24 16.14
CA PRO A 96 14.82 -1.36 17.07
C PRO A 96 14.28 -2.64 16.44
N LEU A 97 14.59 -3.80 17.03
CA LEU A 97 14.07 -5.09 16.53
C LEU A 97 12.54 -5.17 16.62
N ASN A 98 11.97 -4.54 17.65
CA ASN A 98 10.53 -4.41 17.80
C ASN A 98 10.14 -2.95 18.04
N LEU A 99 8.97 -2.58 17.51
CA LEU A 99 8.30 -1.32 17.82
C LEU A 99 7.41 -1.54 19.04
N GLU A 100 7.76 -0.88 20.14
CA GLU A 100 7.13 -1.09 21.45
C GLU A 100 5.84 -0.28 21.60
N THR A 101 5.74 0.85 20.89
CA THR A 101 4.64 1.80 21.05
C THR A 101 3.93 2.11 19.74
N LYS A 102 2.69 2.57 19.85
CA LYS A 102 1.89 3.04 18.72
C LYS A 102 2.51 4.26 18.07
N GLU A 103 3.13 5.11 18.87
CA GLU A 103 3.83 6.31 18.44
C GLU A 103 5.01 5.96 17.54
N ASP A 104 5.81 4.96 17.92
CA ASP A 104 6.91 4.46 17.07
C ASP A 104 6.39 3.92 15.74
N ALA A 105 5.35 3.09 15.77
CA ALA A 105 4.74 2.53 14.56
C ALA A 105 4.18 3.63 13.64
N LEU A 106 3.54 4.66 14.20
CA LEU A 106 3.05 5.80 13.43
C LEU A 106 4.16 6.63 12.81
N ASP A 107 5.24 6.86 13.55
CA ASP A 107 6.37 7.65 13.07
C ASP A 107 7.11 6.93 11.93
N TYR A 108 7.48 5.67 12.14
CA TYR A 108 8.12 4.86 11.10
C TYR A 108 7.22 4.69 9.87
N SER A 109 5.91 4.52 10.07
CA SER A 109 4.95 4.44 8.98
C SER A 109 4.93 5.73 8.15
N ARG A 110 4.83 6.89 8.81
CA ARG A 110 4.87 8.20 8.14
C ARG A 110 6.17 8.38 7.36
N GLN A 111 7.32 8.09 7.98
CA GLN A 111 8.62 8.22 7.33
C GLN A 111 8.74 7.32 6.10
N TYR A 112 8.28 6.07 6.19
CA TYR A 112 8.31 5.12 5.08
C TYR A 112 7.38 5.56 3.95
N THR A 113 6.14 5.92 4.24
CA THR A 113 5.17 6.38 3.24
C THR A 113 5.65 7.66 2.54
N GLN A 114 6.19 8.64 3.27
CA GLN A 114 6.74 9.85 2.65
C GLN A 114 7.95 9.57 1.75
N CYS A 115 8.74 8.55 2.08
CA CYS A 115 9.89 8.15 1.30
C CYS A 115 9.48 7.44 0.00
N THR A 116 8.53 6.51 0.09
CA THR A 116 8.15 5.65 -1.04
C THR A 116 7.07 6.26 -1.93
N LEU A 117 6.19 7.10 -1.38
CA LEU A 117 5.11 7.79 -2.07
C LEU A 117 5.27 9.31 -1.91
N PRO A 118 6.14 9.96 -2.72
CA PRO A 118 6.45 11.39 -2.60
C PRO A 118 5.33 12.31 -3.13
N TYR A 119 4.08 11.90 -2.99
CA TYR A 119 2.90 12.64 -3.40
C TYR A 119 2.34 13.41 -2.22
N LYS A 120 2.20 14.73 -2.37
CA LYS A 120 1.64 15.60 -1.31
C LYS A 120 0.13 15.39 -1.06
N TYR A 121 -0.53 14.60 -1.91
CA TYR A 121 -1.99 14.51 -2.00
C TYR A 121 -2.55 13.14 -1.59
N ILE A 122 -1.69 12.16 -1.29
CA ILE A 122 -2.14 10.86 -0.78
C ILE A 122 -2.52 11.01 0.68
N LEU A 123 -3.78 10.76 1.00
CA LEU A 123 -4.29 10.74 2.36
C LEU A 123 -4.21 9.30 2.90
N GLY A 124 -3.51 9.13 4.02
CA GLY A 124 -3.36 7.87 4.76
C GLY A 124 -4.04 7.91 6.12
#